data_AF-A0A7C5JXI4-F1
#
_entry.id   AF-A0A7C5JXI4-F1
#
_cell.length_a   1.000
_cell.length_b   1.000
_cell.length_c   1.000
_cell.angle_alpha   90.00
_cell.angle_beta   90.00
_cell.angle_gamma   90.00
#
_symmetry.space_group_name_H-M   'P 1'
#
loop_
_entity.id
_entity.type
_entity.pdbx_description
1 polymer ?
#
loop_
_entity_poly.entity_id
_entity_poly.type
_entity_poly.pdbx_seq_one_letter_code
_entity_poly.pdbx_strand_id
1 'polypeptide(L)'
;GEYLGKGAFMVYGKRNWMHGLPLKLAVGIVEYEGERLPMCGPVDALKAHTNKYIIIRPGRTKKSELAKKIAKIFEKWGHKVELDDLMQILPPGNGEIVEVVE
;
A
#
# COMPACT_ATOMS: atom_id res chain seq x y z
N GLY A 1 22.26 24.18 -36.27
CA GLY A 1 20.80 24.14 -36.41
C GLY A 1 20.30 22.95 -35.64
N GLU A 2 19.63 23.19 -34.52
CA GLU A 2 18.96 22.12 -33.78
C GLU A 2 17.46 22.40 -33.87
N TYR A 3 16.83 21.86 -34.91
CA TYR A 3 15.39 21.95 -35.11
C TYR A 3 14.75 20.77 -34.39
N LEU A 4 14.07 21.05 -33.27
CA LEU A 4 13.14 20.09 -32.67
C LEU A 4 11.85 20.11 -33.50
N GLY A 5 11.43 18.92 -33.96
CA GLY A 5 10.15 18.76 -34.64
C GLY A 5 8.99 19.20 -33.73
N LYS A 6 7.86 19.60 -34.33
CA LYS A 6 6.65 19.93 -33.55
C LYS A 6 6.27 18.75 -32.64
N GLY A 7 6.15 19.03 -31.34
CA GLY A 7 5.85 18.03 -30.31
C GLY A 7 7.07 17.43 -29.60
N ALA A 8 8.29 17.74 -30.02
CA ALA A 8 9.49 17.34 -29.31
C ALA A 8 9.90 18.37 -28.25
N PHE A 9 10.40 17.88 -27.11
CA PHE A 9 10.97 18.69 -26.05
C PHE A 9 12.30 18.07 -25.59
N MET A 10 13.26 18.92 -25.22
CA MET A 10 14.55 18.48 -24.69
C MET A 10 14.53 18.51 -23.17
N VAL A 11 14.91 17.39 -22.53
CA VAL A 11 15.00 17.29 -21.07
C VAL A 11 16.47 17.40 -20.67
N TYR A 12 16.79 18.39 -19.84
CA TYR A 12 18.13 18.60 -19.30
C TYR A 12 18.26 18.00 -17.89
N GLY A 13 19.46 17.51 -17.54
CA GLY A 13 19.79 17.00 -16.21
C GLY A 13 20.24 15.55 -16.20
N LYS A 14 20.74 15.10 -15.03
CA LYS A 14 21.18 13.72 -14.82
C LYS A 14 19.97 12.80 -14.69
N ARG A 15 19.89 11.80 -15.57
CA ARG A 15 18.89 10.73 -15.48
C ARG A 15 19.23 9.78 -14.34
N ASN A 16 18.33 9.67 -13.36
CA ASN A 16 18.47 8.76 -12.22
C ASN A 16 17.60 7.52 -12.44
N TRP A 17 18.23 6.35 -12.51
CA TRP A 17 17.55 5.07 -12.57
C TRP A 17 17.60 4.41 -11.20
N MET A 18 16.45 4.27 -10.55
CA MET A 18 16.35 3.56 -9.27
C MET A 18 15.80 2.16 -9.53
N HIS A 19 16.68 1.18 -9.44
CA HIS A 19 16.33 -0.24 -9.63
C HIS A 19 16.18 -0.95 -8.29
N GLY A 20 15.26 -1.92 -8.23
CA GLY A 20 15.12 -2.80 -7.07
C GLY A 20 14.59 -2.12 -5.80
N LEU A 21 13.91 -0.97 -5.92
CA LEU A 21 13.28 -0.34 -4.76
C LEU A 21 12.20 -1.29 -4.18
N PRO A 22 12.31 -1.68 -2.90
CA PRO A 22 11.34 -2.56 -2.28
C PRO A 22 10.01 -1.80 -2.14
N LEU A 23 9.03 -2.14 -2.97
CA LEU A 23 7.67 -1.62 -2.88
C LEU A 23 6.97 -2.27 -1.68
N LYS A 24 6.94 -1.53 -0.57
CA LYS A 24 6.22 -1.90 0.65
C LYS A 24 5.13 -0.87 0.92
N LEU A 25 3.96 -1.38 1.28
CA LEU A 25 2.85 -0.60 1.81
C LEU A 25 2.46 -1.18 3.16
N ALA A 26 1.78 -0.40 3.98
CA ALA A 26 1.22 -0.87 5.23
C ALA A 26 -0.31 -0.79 5.16
N VAL A 27 -0.97 -1.71 5.87
CA VAL A 27 -2.43 -1.77 6.04
C VAL A 27 -2.75 -1.83 7.52
N GLY A 28 -3.64 -0.98 8.00
CA GLY A 28 -3.94 -0.86 9.44
C GLY A 28 -5.25 -0.15 9.68
N ILE A 29 -5.66 -0.09 10.94
CA ILE A 29 -6.84 0.67 11.36
C ILE A 29 -6.36 2.02 11.86
N VAL A 30 -6.90 3.10 11.30
CA VAL A 30 -6.60 4.48 11.67
C VAL A 30 -7.86 5.15 12.21
N GLU A 31 -7.69 6.07 13.14
CA GLU A 31 -8.78 6.94 13.62
C GLU A 31 -8.81 8.21 12.77
N TYR A 32 -9.94 8.45 12.11
CA TYR A 32 -10.16 9.61 11.27
C TYR A 32 -11.55 10.18 11.57
N GLU A 33 -11.62 11.45 11.96
CA GLU A 33 -12.88 12.14 12.33
C GLU A 33 -13.72 11.40 13.39
N GLY A 34 -13.07 10.66 14.30
CA GLY A 34 -13.71 9.89 15.37
C GLY A 34 -14.18 8.49 14.95
N GLU A 35 -13.98 8.11 13.69
CA GLU A 35 -14.28 6.77 13.17
C GLU A 35 -13.00 5.96 12.95
N ARG A 36 -13.09 4.64 13.17
CA ARG A 36 -11.98 3.71 12.95
C ARG A 36 -12.12 3.06 11.59
N LEU A 37 -11.22 3.40 10.68
CA LEU A 37 -11.29 3.00 9.28
C LEU A 37 -10.07 2.15 8.88
N PRO A 38 -10.24 1.12 8.03
CA PRO A 38 -9.13 0.42 7.43
C PRO A 38 -8.46 1.31 6.37
N MET A 39 -7.15 1.46 6.47
CA MET A 39 -6.37 2.27 5.53
C MET A 39 -5.19 1.47 4.99
N CYS A 40 -4.86 1.71 3.72
CA CYS A 40 -3.67 1.21 3.04
C CYS A 40 -2.84 2.41 2.55
N GLY A 41 -1.54 2.41 2.82
CA GLY A 41 -0.67 3.53 2.46
C GLY A 41 0.81 3.27 2.67
N PRO A 42 1.67 4.30 2.53
CA PRO A 42 3.09 4.20 2.86
C PRO A 42 3.30 3.74 4.30
N VAL A 43 4.35 2.96 4.55
CA VAL A 43 4.66 2.43 5.88
C VAL A 43 4.83 3.55 6.91
N ASP A 44 5.52 4.63 6.53
CA ASP A 44 5.76 5.77 7.42
C ASP A 44 4.47 6.50 7.81
N ALA A 45 3.49 6.56 6.91
CA ALA A 45 2.20 7.16 7.20
C ALA A 45 1.42 6.35 8.22
N LEU A 46 1.31 5.02 8.03
CA LEU A 46 0.58 4.20 8.99
C LEU A 46 1.26 4.15 10.36
N LYS A 47 2.59 4.12 10.39
CA LYS A 47 3.34 4.18 11.66
C LYS A 47 3.04 5.44 12.47
N ALA A 48 2.73 6.56 11.82
CA ALA A 48 2.36 7.81 12.49
C ALA A 48 0.91 7.81 13.01
N HIS A 49 0.01 7.00 12.43
CA HIS A 49 -1.43 7.02 12.72
C HIS A 49 -1.91 5.79 13.50
N THR A 50 -1.13 4.73 13.57
CA THR A 50 -1.50 3.51 14.30
C THR A 50 -0.29 2.73 14.80
N ASN A 51 -0.43 2.09 15.95
CA ASN A 51 0.61 1.24 16.53
C ASN A 51 0.59 -0.18 15.94
N LYS A 52 -0.55 -0.58 15.33
CA LYS A 52 -0.75 -1.92 14.78
C LYS A 52 -1.00 -1.84 13.28
N TYR A 53 -0.11 -2.44 12.50
CA TYR A 53 -0.21 -2.43 11.04
C TYR A 53 0.47 -3.63 10.40
N ILE A 54 0.07 -3.94 9.17
CA ILE A 54 0.53 -5.09 8.40
C ILE A 54 1.29 -4.57 7.19
N ILE A 55 2.56 -4.93 7.04
CA ILE A 55 3.34 -4.55 5.86
C ILE A 55 3.09 -5.57 4.75
N ILE A 56 2.73 -5.08 3.57
CA ILE A 56 2.51 -5.87 2.35
C ILE A 56 3.46 -5.44 1.23
N ARG A 57 3.65 -6.33 0.27
CA ARG A 57 4.38 -6.07 -0.98
C ARG A 57 3.70 -6.79 -2.16
N PRO A 58 3.99 -6.42 -3.43
CA PRO A 58 3.63 -7.23 -4.58
C PRO A 58 4.17 -8.67 -4.43
N GLY A 59 3.34 -9.67 -4.73
CA GLY A 59 3.66 -11.07 -4.44
C GLY A 59 2.84 -12.06 -5.26
N ARG A 60 2.67 -13.29 -4.74
CA ARG A 60 1.99 -14.39 -5.44
C ARG A 60 0.56 -14.62 -4.97
N THR A 61 0.15 -14.05 -3.83
CA THR A 61 -1.19 -14.30 -3.27
C THR A 61 -2.21 -13.43 -3.99
N LYS A 62 -3.31 -14.02 -4.44
CA LYS A 62 -4.44 -13.27 -5.01
C LYS A 62 -4.96 -12.24 -4.02
N LYS A 63 -5.38 -11.08 -4.54
CA LYS A 63 -5.93 -9.97 -3.73
C LYS A 63 -7.02 -10.40 -2.76
N SER A 64 -7.96 -11.25 -3.21
CA SER A 64 -9.06 -11.76 -2.37
C SER A 64 -8.58 -12.61 -1.19
N GLU A 65 -7.59 -13.46 -1.41
CA GLU A 65 -7.01 -14.29 -0.35
C GLU A 65 -6.14 -13.46 0.60
N LEU A 66 -5.46 -12.44 0.08
CA LEU A 66 -4.75 -11.48 0.92
C LEU A 66 -5.72 -10.69 1.81
N ALA A 67 -6.83 -10.19 1.27
CA ALA A 67 -7.87 -9.49 2.01
C ALA A 67 -8.45 -10.37 3.15
N LYS A 68 -8.75 -11.65 2.87
CA LYS A 68 -9.20 -12.60 3.91
C LYS A 68 -8.18 -12.79 5.03
N LYS A 69 -6.90 -12.85 4.70
CA LYS A 69 -5.83 -12.97 5.70
C LYS A 69 -5.75 -11.71 6.57
N ILE A 70 -5.80 -10.54 5.96
CA ILE A 70 -5.78 -9.25 6.66
C ILE A 70 -7.01 -9.10 7.57
N ALA A 71 -8.21 -9.42 7.08
CA ALA A 71 -9.45 -9.39 7.87
C ALA A 71 -9.33 -10.22 9.16
N LYS A 72 -8.76 -11.44 9.06
CA LYS A 72 -8.54 -12.30 10.24
C LYS A 72 -7.55 -11.71 11.24
N ILE A 73 -6.55 -10.95 10.79
CA ILE A 73 -5.59 -10.28 11.68
C ILE A 73 -6.31 -9.12 12.39
N PHE A 74 -7.09 -8.33 11.66
CA PHE A 74 -7.89 -7.25 12.24
C PHE A 74 -8.91 -7.77 13.25
N GLU A 75 -9.56 -8.91 12.98
CA GLU A 75 -10.50 -9.53 13.90
C GLU A 75 -9.81 -9.94 15.22
N LYS A 76 -8.58 -10.47 15.17
CA LYS A 76 -7.77 -10.75 16.37
C LYS A 76 -7.42 -9.49 17.16
N TRP A 77 -7.30 -8.35 16.49
CA TRP A 77 -7.10 -7.06 17.13
C TRP A 77 -8.40 -6.41 17.63
N GLY A 78 -9.55 -7.08 17.48
CA GLY A 78 -10.86 -6.59 17.91
C GLY A 78 -11.55 -5.69 16.89
N HIS A 79 -11.09 -5.68 15.64
CA HIS A 79 -11.67 -4.88 14.55
C HIS A 79 -12.33 -5.77 13.52
N LYS A 80 -13.65 -5.63 13.36
CA LYS A 80 -14.38 -6.29 12.28
C LYS A 80 -14.41 -5.37 11.07
N VAL A 81 -13.85 -5.83 9.96
CA VAL A 81 -13.78 -5.08 8.69
C VAL A 81 -14.38 -5.94 7.59
N GLU A 82 -15.18 -5.33 6.71
CA GLU A 82 -15.77 -6.03 5.58
C GLU A 82 -14.71 -6.37 4.53
N LEU A 83 -14.88 -7.51 3.86
CA LEU A 83 -13.93 -7.93 2.82
C LEU A 83 -13.93 -6.96 1.63
N ASP A 84 -15.09 -6.37 1.32
CA ASP A 84 -15.22 -5.44 0.20
C ASP A 84 -14.45 -4.13 0.47
N ASP A 85 -14.46 -3.62 1.70
CA ASP A 85 -13.65 -2.47 2.10
C ASP A 85 -12.15 -2.75 1.91
N LEU A 86 -11.69 -3.91 2.37
CA LEU A 86 -10.30 -4.33 2.18
C LEU A 86 -9.96 -4.48 0.70
N MET A 87 -10.88 -5.02 -0.09
CA MET A 87 -10.71 -5.15 -1.54
C MET A 87 -10.65 -3.79 -2.24
N GLN A 88 -11.29 -2.74 -1.71
CA GLN A 88 -11.22 -1.40 -2.29
C GLN A 88 -9.89 -0.70 -1.97
N ILE A 89 -9.41 -0.78 -0.71
CA ILE A 89 -8.20 -0.05 -0.29
C ILE A 89 -6.89 -0.74 -0.73
N LEU A 90 -6.92 -2.06 -0.93
CA LEU A 90 -5.70 -2.79 -1.31
C LEU A 90 -5.30 -2.46 -2.75
N PRO A 91 -3.99 -2.37 -3.04
CA PRO A 91 -3.50 -2.17 -4.40
C PRO A 91 -4.00 -3.27 -5.35
N PRO A 92 -4.12 -2.98 -6.65
CA PRO A 92 -4.44 -4.00 -7.63
C PRO A 92 -3.33 -5.05 -7.74
N GLY A 93 -3.70 -6.25 -8.22
CA GLY A 93 -2.77 -7.35 -8.44
C GLY A 93 -2.58 -8.26 -7.22
N ASN A 94 -1.53 -9.07 -7.29
CA ASN A 94 -1.21 -10.04 -6.25
C ASN A 94 -0.28 -9.43 -5.21
N GLY A 95 -0.43 -9.86 -3.96
CA GLY A 95 0.37 -9.36 -2.85
C GLY A 95 0.87 -10.46 -1.93
N GLU A 96 1.61 -10.05 -0.91
CA GLU A 96 2.15 -10.90 0.13
C GLU A 96 2.33 -10.07 1.41
N ILE A 97 2.02 -10.67 2.56
CA ILE A 97 2.30 -10.09 3.88
C ILE A 97 3.77 -10.32 4.17
N VAL A 98 4.49 -9.25 4.47
CA VAL A 98 5.91 -9.26 4.83
C VAL A 98 6.08 -9.32 6.34
N GLU A 99 5.31 -8.51 7.06
CA GLU A 99 5.46 -8.31 8.50
C GLU A 99 4.12 -7.90 9.11
N VAL A 100 3.89 -8.29 10.36
CA VAL A 100 2.74 -7.86 11.17
C VAL A 100 3.32 -7.18 12.41
N VAL A 101 3.00 -5.91 12.59
CA VAL A 101 3.44 -5.09 13.72
C VAL A 101 2.26 -4.97 14.68
N GLU A 102 2.47 -5.38 15.93
CA GLU A 102 1.46 -5.48 17.00
C GLU A 102 1.76 -4.60 18.21
#